data_AF-A0A923XSZ4-F1
#
_entry.id   AF-A0A923XSZ4-F1
#
_cell.length_a   1.000
_cell.length_b   1.000
_cell.length_c   1.000
_cell.angle_alpha   90.00
_cell.angle_beta   90.00
_cell.angle_gamma   90.00
#
_symmetry.space_group_name_H-M   'P 1'
#
loop_
_entity.id
_entity.type
_entity.pdbx_description
1 polymer ?
#
loop_
_entity_poly.entity_id
_entity_poly.type
_entity_poly.pdbx_seq_one_letter_code
_entity_poly.pdbx_strand_id
1 'polypeptide(L)'
;MEMISWLEDDYYHLLGISQSSTVEEIHKAYRLKAKQTHPDIYPLDSTDRILAEKKFRTLLLARDTLLDIDQKDEYDNQRLVAQQCYLSYISTSYSLPLNKETIVKKPSFKDQLKEEMEKQDSKSYTYSEEDNSYIPQQEYTDYESMSKEERANQYKKAGAKKFYALALRCIGYKDYRRAMMYFKSAQHLDPSVIIPRQYFPSY
;
A
#
# COMPACT_ATOMS: atom_id res chain seq x y z
N MET A 1 30.51 16.69 -8.30
CA MET A 1 29.87 16.27 -7.03
C MET A 1 28.48 16.93 -6.93
N GLU A 2 27.70 16.93 -8.02
CA GLU A 2 26.39 17.63 -8.10
C GLU A 2 25.21 16.72 -7.71
N MET A 3 25.40 15.40 -7.73
CA MET A 3 24.37 14.42 -7.37
C MET A 3 24.04 14.38 -5.88
N ILE A 4 24.98 14.74 -5.00
CA ILE A 4 24.74 14.80 -3.55
C ILE A 4 23.80 15.97 -3.23
N SER A 5 23.95 17.09 -3.94
CA SER A 5 23.09 18.27 -3.80
C SER A 5 21.64 17.97 -4.16
N TRP A 6 21.39 17.23 -5.24
CA TRP A 6 20.03 16.83 -5.62
C TRP A 6 19.38 15.85 -4.63
N LEU A 7 20.19 15.04 -3.93
CA LEU A 7 19.70 14.14 -2.88
C LEU A 7 19.38 14.91 -1.58
N GLU A 8 20.11 15.98 -1.30
CA GLU A 8 19.86 16.86 -0.15
C GLU A 8 18.56 17.67 -0.30
N ASP A 9 18.18 17.99 -1.55
CA ASP A 9 16.96 18.73 -1.90
C ASP A 9 15.73 17.84 -2.18
N ASP A 10 15.85 16.52 -1.99
CA ASP A 10 14.76 15.56 -2.23
C ASP A 10 13.58 15.84 -1.26
N TYR A 11 12.36 16.03 -1.76
CA TYR A 11 11.20 16.49 -0.95
C TYR A 11 10.87 15.56 0.23
N TYR A 12 11.01 14.25 0.05
CA TYR A 12 10.83 13.26 1.11
C TYR A 12 11.87 13.41 2.23
N HIS A 13 13.13 13.67 1.87
CA HIS A 13 14.21 13.90 2.82
C HIS A 13 14.05 15.25 3.53
N LEU A 14 13.67 16.29 2.78
CA LEU A 14 13.34 17.61 3.30
C LEU A 14 12.20 17.59 4.30
N LEU A 15 11.23 16.67 4.19
CA LEU A 15 10.19 16.46 5.20
C LEU A 15 10.53 15.38 6.24
N GLY A 16 11.51 14.52 5.98
CA GLY A 16 11.95 13.45 6.87
C GLY A 16 10.95 12.30 6.94
N ILE A 17 10.30 11.98 5.82
CA ILE A 17 9.24 10.99 5.69
C ILE A 17 9.60 9.93 4.65
N SER A 18 8.88 8.80 4.69
CA SER A 18 8.99 7.74 3.68
C SER A 18 8.19 8.11 2.42
N GLN A 19 8.55 7.53 1.28
CA GLN A 19 7.74 7.58 0.06
C GLN A 19 6.34 6.96 0.27
N SER A 20 6.24 6.00 1.19
CA SER A 20 4.98 5.33 1.55
C SER A 20 4.15 6.09 2.59
N SER A 21 4.54 7.31 2.96
CA SER A 21 3.84 8.09 3.99
C SER A 21 2.47 8.57 3.53
N THR A 22 1.54 8.62 4.48
CA THR A 22 0.17 9.09 4.26
C THR A 22 0.09 10.62 4.24
N VAL A 23 -1.02 11.16 3.71
CA VAL A 23 -1.30 12.62 3.68
C VAL A 23 -1.25 13.23 5.08
N GLU A 24 -1.76 12.53 6.10
CA GLU A 24 -1.74 12.99 7.48
C GLU A 24 -0.30 13.10 8.04
N GLU A 25 0.56 12.15 7.70
CA GLU A 25 1.98 12.15 8.07
C GLU A 25 2.72 13.32 7.40
N ILE A 26 2.45 13.59 6.12
CA ILE A 26 3.02 14.74 5.38
C ILE A 26 2.65 16.05 6.09
N HIS A 27 1.38 16.25 6.44
CA HIS A 27 0.94 17.45 7.16
C HIS A 27 1.54 17.56 8.56
N LYS A 28 1.72 16.44 9.26
CA LYS A 28 2.34 16.43 10.59
C LYS A 28 3.83 16.78 10.50
N ALA A 29 4.56 16.18 9.56
CA ALA A 29 5.98 16.44 9.33
C ALA A 29 6.22 17.90 8.93
N TYR A 30 5.42 18.44 8.01
CA TYR A 30 5.48 19.85 7.60
C TYR A 30 5.28 20.79 8.80
N ARG A 31 4.26 20.56 9.63
CA ARG A 31 3.99 21.40 10.81
C ARG A 31 5.15 21.42 11.81
N LEU A 32 5.83 20.28 12.00
CA LEU A 32 6.99 20.19 12.87
C LEU A 32 8.19 20.94 12.29
N LYS A 33 8.51 20.75 11.00
CA LYS A 33 9.64 21.41 10.35
C LYS A 33 9.42 22.91 10.14
N ALA A 34 8.20 23.33 9.82
CA ALA A 34 7.83 24.74 9.68
C ALA A 34 8.08 25.52 10.97
N LYS A 35 7.73 24.93 12.13
CA LYS A 35 8.00 25.54 13.44
C LYS A 35 9.49 25.67 13.75
N GLN A 36 10.33 24.77 13.22
CA GLN A 36 11.79 24.81 13.45
C GLN A 36 12.50 25.80 12.52
N THR A 37 11.95 26.01 11.32
CA THR A 37 12.59 26.78 10.24
C THR A 37 11.92 28.14 10.02
N HIS A 38 11.01 28.56 10.89
CA HIS A 38 10.28 29.80 10.72
C HIS A 38 11.22 31.01 10.79
N PRO A 39 11.16 31.97 9.83
CA PRO A 39 12.09 33.09 9.77
C PRO A 39 11.97 34.04 10.99
N ASP A 40 10.85 34.02 11.69
CA ASP A 40 10.59 34.82 12.90
C ASP A 40 11.41 34.37 14.13
N ILE A 41 12.01 33.19 14.09
CA ILE A 41 12.91 32.71 15.16
C ILE A 41 14.29 33.39 15.06
N TYR A 42 14.63 33.93 13.88
CA TYR A 42 15.94 34.49 13.59
C TYR A 42 15.90 36.03 13.63
N PRO A 43 16.95 36.67 14.15
CA PRO A 43 17.03 38.13 14.21
C PRO A 43 16.98 38.76 12.80
N LEU A 44 16.39 39.95 12.72
CA LEU A 44 16.01 40.64 11.47
C LEU A 44 17.17 40.83 10.46
N ASP A 45 18.41 40.97 10.93
CA ASP A 45 19.59 41.25 10.08
C ASP A 45 20.57 40.07 9.96
N SER A 46 20.12 38.84 10.20
CA SER A 46 20.99 37.65 10.11
C SER A 46 20.95 37.00 8.72
N THR A 47 22.12 36.52 8.26
CA THR A 47 22.21 35.60 7.11
C THR A 47 21.38 34.34 7.32
N ASP A 48 21.19 33.94 8.58
CA ASP A 48 20.41 32.78 8.98
C ASP A 48 18.92 32.95 8.68
N ARG A 49 18.39 34.18 8.75
CA ARG A 49 17.01 34.49 8.33
C ARG A 49 16.81 34.21 6.84
N ILE A 50 17.77 34.62 5.99
CA ILE A 50 17.71 34.38 4.54
C ILE A 50 17.76 32.87 4.24
N LEU A 51 18.62 32.14 4.95
CA LEU A 51 18.71 30.68 4.84
C LEU A 51 17.44 29.98 5.34
N ALA A 52 16.86 30.45 6.45
CA ALA A 52 15.60 29.94 6.99
C ALA A 52 14.45 30.19 6.03
N GLU A 53 14.37 31.37 5.43
CA GLU A 53 13.37 31.68 4.41
C GLU A 53 13.51 30.78 3.17
N LYS A 54 14.73 30.57 2.68
CA LYS A 54 14.98 29.66 1.55
C LYS A 54 14.52 28.23 1.88
N LYS A 55 14.88 27.71 3.06
CA LYS A 55 14.47 26.39 3.54
C LYS A 55 12.96 26.30 3.76
N PHE A 56 12.34 27.36 4.25
CA PHE A 56 10.91 27.41 4.47
C PHE A 56 10.14 27.37 3.13
N ARG A 57 10.64 28.09 2.12
CA ARG A 57 10.09 28.02 0.76
C ARG A 57 10.21 26.63 0.16
N THR A 58 11.35 25.95 0.30
CA THR A 58 11.50 24.57 -0.20
C THR A 58 10.61 23.58 0.56
N LEU A 59 10.43 23.75 1.87
CA LEU A 59 9.48 22.95 2.67
C LEU A 59 8.03 23.15 2.22
N LEU A 60 7.65 24.38 1.87
CA LEU A 60 6.32 24.69 1.36
C LEU A 60 6.09 24.04 0.00
N LEU A 61 7.05 24.18 -0.93
CA LEU A 61 7.02 23.53 -2.24
C LEU A 61 6.90 22.01 -2.09
N ALA A 62 7.75 21.39 -1.26
CA ALA A 62 7.73 19.95 -1.02
C ALA A 62 6.37 19.47 -0.50
N ARG A 63 5.74 20.22 0.41
CA ARG A 63 4.40 19.91 0.90
C ARG A 63 3.39 19.96 -0.24
N ASP A 64 3.38 21.04 -1.02
CA ASP A 64 2.36 21.27 -2.05
C ASP A 64 2.45 20.23 -3.17
N THR A 65 3.67 19.92 -3.61
CA THR A 65 3.91 18.89 -4.64
C THR A 65 3.53 17.49 -4.18
N LEU A 66 3.72 17.16 -2.89
CA LEU A 66 3.40 15.82 -2.36
C LEU A 66 1.94 15.62 -1.99
N LEU A 67 1.19 16.72 -1.80
CA LEU A 67 -0.24 16.69 -1.53
C LEU A 67 -1.08 16.58 -2.80
N ASP A 68 -0.62 17.19 -3.90
CA ASP A 68 -1.27 17.08 -5.20
C ASP A 68 -0.86 15.76 -5.88
N ILE A 69 -1.85 14.93 -6.22
CA ILE A 69 -1.63 13.60 -6.81
C ILE A 69 -0.92 13.73 -8.16
N ASP A 70 -1.30 14.69 -8.98
CA ASP A 70 -0.74 14.86 -10.32
C ASP A 70 0.72 15.34 -10.24
N GLN A 71 1.00 16.30 -9.35
CA GLN A 71 2.37 16.81 -9.15
C GLN A 71 3.27 15.78 -8.48
N LYS A 72 2.73 14.99 -7.55
CA LYS A 72 3.47 13.90 -6.90
C LYS A 72 3.87 12.82 -7.90
N ASP A 73 2.94 12.40 -8.75
CA ASP A 73 3.20 11.41 -9.80
C ASP A 73 4.27 11.93 -10.77
N GLU A 74 4.19 13.19 -11.19
CA GLU A 74 5.20 13.80 -12.06
C GLU A 74 6.57 13.89 -11.37
N TYR A 75 6.62 14.31 -10.11
CA TYR A 75 7.85 14.36 -9.31
C TYR A 75 8.50 12.99 -9.18
N ASP A 76 7.73 11.96 -8.83
CA ASP A 76 8.20 10.60 -8.68
C ASP A 76 8.75 10.05 -10.01
N ASN A 77 8.08 10.36 -11.12
CA ASN A 77 8.56 9.99 -12.46
C ASN A 77 9.87 10.68 -12.82
N GLN A 78 9.99 12.00 -12.62
CA GLN A 78 11.21 12.76 -12.90
C GLN A 78 12.38 12.22 -12.06
N ARG A 79 12.13 11.95 -10.78
CA ARG A 79 13.11 11.38 -9.84
C ARG A 79 13.59 10.00 -10.28
N LEU A 80 12.68 9.12 -10.72
CA LEU A 80 13.04 7.79 -11.23
C LEU A 80 13.86 7.88 -12.51
N VAL A 81 13.47 8.74 -13.46
CA VAL A 81 14.22 8.94 -14.71
C VAL A 81 15.62 9.47 -14.43
N ALA A 82 15.75 10.46 -13.54
CA ALA A 82 17.06 10.99 -13.13
C ALA A 82 17.95 9.89 -12.53
N GLN A 83 17.40 9.05 -11.65
CA GLN A 83 18.11 7.92 -11.07
C GLN A 83 18.55 6.90 -12.14
N GLN A 84 17.69 6.60 -13.11
CA GLN A 84 18.01 5.69 -14.22
C GLN A 84 19.12 6.25 -15.12
N CYS A 85 19.04 7.54 -15.48
CA CYS A 85 20.06 8.22 -16.25
C CYS A 85 21.43 8.17 -15.53
N TYR A 86 21.44 8.39 -14.22
CA TYR A 86 22.65 8.31 -13.41
C TYR A 86 23.24 6.90 -13.35
N LEU A 87 22.40 5.88 -13.11
CA LEU A 87 22.84 4.49 -13.09
C LEU A 87 23.37 4.04 -14.45
N SER A 88 22.73 4.48 -15.54
CA SER A 88 23.19 4.24 -16.91
C SER A 88 24.55 4.88 -17.18
N TYR A 89 24.74 6.13 -16.76
CA TYR A 89 26.02 6.85 -16.88
C TYR A 89 27.14 6.10 -16.14
N ILE A 90 26.91 5.71 -14.88
CA ILE A 90 27.88 4.98 -14.06
C ILE A 90 28.21 3.61 -14.65
N SER A 91 27.20 2.84 -15.06
CA SER A 91 27.44 1.52 -15.64
C SER A 91 28.28 1.61 -16.90
N THR A 92 28.00 2.60 -17.74
CA THR A 92 28.77 2.86 -18.96
C THR A 92 30.21 3.26 -18.64
N SER A 93 30.43 4.11 -17.62
CA SER A 93 31.77 4.58 -17.25
C SER A 93 32.63 3.52 -16.55
N TYR A 94 32.01 2.57 -15.83
CA TYR A 94 32.74 1.56 -15.04
C TYR A 94 32.60 0.13 -15.59
N SER A 95 31.98 -0.06 -16.77
CA SER A 95 31.79 -1.38 -17.40
C SER A 95 31.16 -2.43 -16.46
N LEU A 96 30.21 -1.99 -15.63
CA LEU A 96 29.49 -2.86 -14.70
C LEU A 96 28.26 -3.47 -15.41
N PRO A 97 28.09 -4.82 -15.40
CA PRO A 97 26.88 -5.44 -15.92
C PRO A 97 25.69 -5.10 -15.01
N LEU A 98 24.84 -4.17 -15.44
CA LEU A 98 23.56 -3.89 -14.78
C LEU A 98 22.52 -4.93 -15.22
N ASN A 99 21.95 -5.66 -14.25
CA ASN A 99 20.71 -6.39 -14.50
C ASN A 99 19.55 -5.38 -14.58
N LYS A 100 18.99 -5.18 -15.78
CA LYS A 100 17.92 -4.21 -16.07
C LYS A 100 16.56 -4.61 -15.47
N GLU A 101 16.47 -5.77 -14.83
CA GLU A 101 15.22 -6.37 -14.35
C GLU A 101 14.65 -5.75 -13.06
N THR A 102 15.37 -4.88 -12.35
CA THR A 102 14.96 -4.44 -11.00
C THR A 102 14.06 -3.20 -10.95
N ILE A 103 13.58 -2.66 -12.08
CA ILE A 103 12.69 -1.49 -12.06
C ILE A 103 11.38 -1.83 -12.75
N VAL A 104 10.53 -2.57 -12.03
CA VAL A 104 9.10 -2.61 -12.33
C VAL A 104 8.56 -1.20 -12.09
N LYS A 105 8.20 -0.48 -13.16
CA LYS A 105 7.43 0.77 -13.03
C LYS A 105 6.21 0.43 -12.16
N LYS A 106 6.07 1.04 -10.99
CA LYS A 106 4.79 1.00 -10.28
C LYS A 106 3.78 1.67 -11.21
N PRO A 107 2.68 1.01 -11.60
CA PRO A 107 1.69 1.63 -12.47
C PRO A 107 1.20 2.92 -11.81
N SER A 108 1.02 4.01 -12.58
CA SER A 108 0.50 5.27 -12.01
C SER A 108 -0.83 4.99 -11.32
N PHE A 109 -1.18 5.78 -10.30
CA PHE A 109 -2.48 5.64 -9.65
C PHE A 109 -3.64 5.77 -10.67
N LYS A 110 -3.48 6.56 -11.73
CA LYS A 110 -4.44 6.62 -12.86
C LYS A 110 -4.51 5.32 -13.65
N ASP A 111 -3.37 4.66 -13.89
CA ASP A 111 -3.33 3.36 -14.57
C ASP A 111 -3.93 2.27 -13.68
N GLN A 112 -3.66 2.31 -12.38
CA GLN A 112 -4.28 1.43 -11.38
C GLN A 112 -5.79 1.65 -11.31
N LEU A 113 -6.25 2.91 -11.26
CA LEU A 113 -7.67 3.25 -11.28
C LEU A 113 -8.33 2.80 -12.57
N LYS A 114 -7.68 3.00 -13.72
CA LYS A 114 -8.20 2.59 -15.02
C LYS A 114 -8.32 1.08 -15.09
N GLU A 115 -7.33 0.34 -14.61
CA GLU A 115 -7.35 -1.11 -14.50
C GLU A 115 -8.41 -1.61 -13.48
N GLU A 116 -8.61 -0.89 -12.37
CA GLU A 116 -9.68 -1.16 -11.41
C GLU A 116 -11.07 -0.88 -11.98
N MET A 117 -11.24 0.20 -12.77
CA MET A 117 -12.47 0.52 -13.49
C MET A 117 -12.78 -0.49 -14.58
N GLU A 118 -11.78 -0.93 -15.37
CA GLU A 118 -11.92 -2.00 -16.38
C GLU A 118 -12.30 -3.34 -15.72
N LYS A 119 -11.75 -3.63 -14.54
CA LYS A 119 -12.15 -4.79 -13.75
C LYS A 119 -13.59 -4.65 -13.22
N GLN A 120 -14.09 -3.44 -12.98
CA GLN A 120 -15.49 -3.20 -12.60
C GLN A 120 -16.45 -3.29 -13.79
N ASP A 121 -16.06 -2.84 -14.98
CA ASP A 121 -16.88 -2.97 -16.20
C ASP A 121 -17.06 -4.42 -16.65
N SER A 122 -16.15 -5.32 -16.25
CA SER A 122 -16.35 -6.77 -16.41
C SER A 122 -17.47 -7.35 -15.54
N LYS A 123 -17.96 -6.62 -14.52
CA LYS A 123 -19.27 -6.90 -13.91
C LYS A 123 -20.33 -6.28 -14.82
N SER A 124 -20.71 -7.02 -15.86
CA SER A 124 -21.92 -6.74 -16.62
C SER A 124 -23.12 -6.83 -15.66
N TYR A 125 -24.01 -5.84 -15.71
CA TYR A 125 -25.24 -5.82 -14.92
C TYR A 125 -26.41 -5.83 -15.90
N THR A 126 -27.38 -6.69 -15.66
CA THR A 126 -28.60 -6.74 -16.47
C THR A 126 -29.73 -6.03 -15.74
N TYR A 127 -30.39 -5.11 -16.44
CA TYR A 127 -31.55 -4.41 -15.95
C TYR A 127 -32.78 -5.32 -16.05
N SER A 128 -33.54 -5.47 -14.96
CA SER A 128 -34.79 -6.23 -14.93
C SER A 128 -35.97 -5.26 -14.77
N GLU A 129 -36.91 -5.29 -15.72
CA GLU A 129 -38.02 -4.32 -15.79
C GLU A 129 -39.13 -4.60 -14.75
N GLU A 130 -39.16 -5.79 -14.15
CA GLU A 130 -40.23 -6.23 -13.25
C GLU A 130 -40.10 -5.67 -11.81
N ASP A 131 -38.87 -5.49 -11.31
CA ASP A 131 -38.61 -5.09 -9.91
C ASP A 131 -37.81 -3.78 -9.76
N ASN A 132 -37.52 -3.09 -10.86
CA ASN A 132 -36.82 -1.79 -10.90
C ASN A 132 -35.51 -1.77 -10.06
N SER A 133 -34.65 -2.78 -10.24
CA SER A 133 -33.36 -2.90 -9.54
C SER A 133 -32.24 -3.44 -10.45
N TYR A 134 -30.99 -3.08 -10.12
CA TYR A 134 -29.79 -3.40 -10.90
C TYR A 134 -29.06 -4.61 -10.29
N ILE A 135 -28.90 -5.70 -11.06
CA ILE A 135 -28.34 -6.98 -10.57
C ILE A 135 -26.97 -7.26 -11.24
N PRO A 136 -25.87 -7.47 -10.49
CA PRO A 136 -24.57 -7.83 -11.05
C PRO A 136 -24.53 -9.27 -11.59
N GLN A 137 -23.98 -9.50 -12.78
CA GLN A 137 -23.68 -10.84 -13.30
C GLN A 137 -22.53 -11.44 -12.48
N GLN A 138 -22.86 -12.27 -11.50
CA GLN A 138 -21.95 -13.29 -10.99
C GLN A 138 -22.06 -14.51 -11.91
N GLU A 139 -20.98 -15.29 -12.05
CA GLU A 139 -21.11 -16.71 -12.38
C GLU A 139 -22.13 -17.32 -11.41
N TYR A 140 -23.38 -17.42 -11.85
CA TYR A 140 -24.47 -17.98 -11.07
C TYR A 140 -24.45 -19.49 -11.30
N THR A 141 -23.47 -20.17 -10.69
CA THR A 141 -23.62 -21.61 -10.50
C THR A 141 -24.68 -21.82 -9.42
N ASP A 142 -25.88 -22.23 -9.82
CA ASP A 142 -26.76 -23.11 -9.04
C ASP A 142 -27.15 -22.73 -7.60
N TYR A 143 -27.05 -21.46 -7.18
CA TYR A 143 -27.38 -21.10 -5.79
C TYR A 143 -28.85 -21.28 -5.45
N GLU A 144 -29.76 -21.15 -6.42
CA GLU A 144 -31.20 -21.31 -6.20
C GLU A 144 -31.72 -22.75 -6.36
N SER A 145 -30.95 -23.64 -6.99
CA SER A 145 -31.30 -25.05 -7.19
C SER A 145 -30.88 -25.96 -6.03
N MET A 146 -30.04 -25.49 -5.11
CA MET A 146 -29.58 -26.24 -3.92
C MET A 146 -30.60 -26.23 -2.78
N SER A 147 -30.76 -27.35 -2.09
CA SER A 147 -31.68 -27.46 -0.94
C SER A 147 -31.21 -26.59 0.25
N LYS A 148 -32.14 -26.18 1.11
CA LYS A 148 -31.84 -25.37 2.31
C LYS A 148 -30.77 -26.03 3.20
N GLU A 149 -30.74 -27.36 3.24
CA GLU A 149 -29.80 -28.16 4.02
C GLU A 149 -28.38 -28.12 3.42
N GLU A 150 -28.25 -28.18 2.10
CA GLU A 150 -26.96 -28.10 1.41
C GLU A 150 -26.32 -26.72 1.57
N ARG A 151 -27.12 -25.66 1.50
CA ARG A 151 -26.65 -24.29 1.80
C ARG A 151 -26.13 -24.19 3.22
N ALA A 152 -26.88 -24.69 4.21
CA ALA A 152 -26.45 -24.68 5.61
C ALA A 152 -25.13 -25.45 5.82
N ASN A 153 -24.96 -26.58 5.14
CA ASN A 153 -23.72 -27.37 5.18
C ASN A 153 -22.55 -26.64 4.50
N GLN A 154 -22.78 -25.96 3.39
CA GLN A 154 -21.78 -25.12 2.74
C GLN A 154 -21.36 -23.94 3.62
N TYR A 155 -22.31 -23.29 4.31
CA TYR A 155 -22.01 -22.22 5.28
C TYR A 155 -21.16 -22.72 6.45
N LYS A 156 -21.47 -23.92 6.98
CA LYS A 156 -20.65 -24.57 8.03
C LYS A 156 -19.23 -24.86 7.52
N LYS A 157 -19.08 -25.42 6.32
CA LYS A 157 -17.77 -25.68 5.68
C LYS A 157 -16.98 -24.39 5.42
N ALA A 158 -17.65 -23.33 4.95
CA ALA A 158 -17.03 -22.02 4.74
C ALA A 158 -16.59 -21.37 6.07
N GLY A 159 -17.40 -21.52 7.12
CA GLY A 159 -17.05 -21.11 8.49
C GLY A 159 -15.82 -21.84 9.01
N ALA A 160 -15.77 -23.17 8.87
CA ALA A 160 -14.63 -23.99 9.27
C ALA A 160 -13.32 -23.57 8.56
N LYS A 161 -13.38 -23.28 7.25
CA LYS A 161 -12.24 -22.75 6.48
C LYS A 161 -11.69 -21.44 7.06
N LYS A 162 -12.57 -20.52 7.47
CA LYS A 162 -12.16 -19.24 8.09
C LYS A 162 -11.43 -19.46 9.43
N PHE A 163 -11.97 -20.31 10.30
CA PHE A 163 -11.33 -20.64 11.58
C PHE A 163 -10.00 -21.36 11.39
N TYR A 164 -9.89 -22.25 10.40
CA TYR A 164 -8.63 -22.91 10.06
C TYR A 164 -7.55 -21.91 9.61
N ALA A 165 -7.90 -20.94 8.76
CA ALA A 165 -6.98 -19.88 8.33
C ALA A 165 -6.51 -18.99 9.49
N LEU A 166 -7.41 -18.64 10.42
CA LEU A 166 -7.05 -17.90 11.63
C LEU A 166 -6.10 -18.69 12.53
N ALA A 167 -6.31 -20.00 12.67
CA ALA A 167 -5.45 -20.87 13.45
C ALA A 167 -4.02 -20.90 12.89
N LEU A 168 -3.86 -21.04 11.57
CA LEU A 168 -2.55 -20.98 10.89
C LEU A 168 -1.85 -19.63 11.11
N ARG A 169 -2.59 -18.53 11.06
CA ARG A 169 -2.04 -17.19 11.35
C ARG A 169 -1.53 -17.09 12.79
N CYS A 170 -2.25 -17.66 13.77
CA CYS A 170 -1.82 -17.68 15.17
C CYS A 170 -0.55 -18.52 15.40
N ILE A 171 -0.35 -19.61 14.65
CA ILE A 171 0.90 -20.40 14.70
C ILE A 171 2.10 -19.55 14.28
N GLY A 172 1.94 -18.71 13.24
CA GLY A 172 3.00 -17.79 12.80
C GLY A 172 3.45 -16.81 13.89
N TYR A 173 2.55 -16.44 14.80
CA TYR A 173 2.85 -15.58 15.96
C TYR A 173 3.30 -16.36 17.21
N LYS A 174 3.51 -17.68 17.11
CA LYS A 174 3.84 -18.58 18.24
C LYS A 174 2.76 -18.62 19.34
N ASP A 175 1.53 -18.20 19.03
CA ASP A 175 0.37 -18.17 19.92
C ASP A 175 -0.39 -19.51 19.88
N TYR A 176 0.25 -20.60 20.32
CA TYR A 176 -0.28 -21.97 20.20
C TYR A 176 -1.61 -22.20 20.94
N ARG A 177 -1.83 -21.52 22.07
CA ARG A 177 -3.06 -21.63 22.85
C ARG A 177 -4.28 -21.13 22.07
N ARG A 178 -4.13 -19.99 21.37
CA ARG A 178 -5.19 -19.43 20.52
C ARG A 178 -5.36 -20.23 19.24
N ALA A 179 -4.25 -20.67 18.63
CA ALA A 179 -4.31 -21.56 17.46
C ALA A 179 -5.13 -22.83 17.74
N MET A 180 -4.90 -23.47 18.88
CA MET A 180 -5.64 -24.67 19.29
C MET A 180 -7.13 -24.39 19.51
N MET A 181 -7.51 -23.23 20.06
CA MET A 181 -8.92 -22.83 20.19
C MET A 181 -9.60 -22.70 18.81
N TYR A 182 -8.94 -22.04 17.86
CA TYR A 182 -9.48 -21.87 16.51
C TYR A 182 -9.60 -23.20 15.76
N PHE A 183 -8.63 -24.10 15.89
CA PHE A 183 -8.75 -25.44 15.31
C PHE A 183 -9.91 -26.26 15.91
N LYS A 184 -10.11 -26.20 17.22
CA LYS A 184 -11.26 -26.86 17.86
C LYS A 184 -12.59 -26.29 17.39
N SER A 185 -12.66 -24.97 17.17
CA SER A 185 -13.86 -24.34 16.60
C SER A 185 -14.10 -24.75 15.14
N ALA A 186 -13.04 -24.93 14.35
CA ALA A 186 -13.15 -25.44 12.98
C ALA A 186 -13.64 -26.90 12.96
N GLN A 187 -13.15 -27.75 13.86
CA GLN A 187 -13.60 -29.14 13.99
C GLN A 187 -15.06 -29.27 14.44
N HIS A 188 -15.53 -28.36 15.29
CA HIS A 188 -16.95 -28.34 15.69
C HIS A 188 -17.87 -28.01 14.50
N LEU A 189 -17.41 -27.19 13.56
CA LEU A 189 -18.18 -26.81 12.38
C LEU A 189 -18.09 -27.85 11.27
N ASP A 190 -16.90 -28.42 11.07
CA ASP A 190 -16.64 -29.49 10.12
C ASP A 190 -15.73 -30.54 10.75
N PRO A 191 -16.29 -31.68 11.20
CA PRO A 191 -15.52 -32.76 11.82
C PRO A 191 -14.46 -33.38 10.91
N SER A 192 -14.50 -33.13 9.60
CA SER A 192 -13.48 -33.61 8.65
C SER A 192 -12.15 -32.85 8.74
N VAL A 193 -12.11 -31.72 9.45
CA VAL A 193 -10.91 -30.88 9.58
C VAL A 193 -9.87 -31.54 10.50
N ILE A 194 -8.70 -31.84 9.94
CA ILE A 194 -7.57 -32.44 10.65
C ILE A 194 -6.71 -31.35 11.29
N ILE A 195 -6.43 -31.47 12.59
CA ILE A 195 -5.48 -30.59 13.30
C ILE A 195 -4.07 -31.11 13.06
N PRO A 196 -3.19 -30.34 12.37
CA PRO A 196 -1.83 -30.77 12.14
C PRO A 196 -1.02 -30.69 13.44
N ARG A 197 -0.73 -31.86 14.04
CA ARG A 197 0.03 -31.99 15.30
C ARG A 197 1.49 -31.52 15.19
N GLN A 198 2.02 -31.44 13.97
CA GLN A 198 3.41 -31.05 13.68
C GLN A 198 3.74 -29.62 14.12
N TYR A 199 2.73 -28.74 14.24
CA TYR A 199 2.93 -27.33 14.58
C TYR A 199 2.86 -27.03 16.08
N PHE A 200 2.55 -28.03 16.91
CA PHE A 200 2.47 -27.85 18.36
C PHE A 200 3.72 -28.47 19.01
N PRO A 201 4.44 -27.72 19.86
CA PRO A 201 5.56 -28.29 20.60
C PRO A 201 5.07 -29.45 21.47
N SER A 202 5.75 -30.59 21.37
CA SER A 202 5.56 -31.69 22.32
C SER A 202 6.04 -31.23 23.69
N TYR A 203 5.12 -31.15 24.65
CA TYR A 203 5.47 -31.02 26.06
C TYR A 203 6.00 -32.35 26.60
#